data_AF-A0A4D9D822-F1
#
_entry.id   AF-A0A4D9D822-F1
#
_cell.length_a   1.000
_cell.length_b   1.000
_cell.length_c   1.000
_cell.angle_alpha   90.00
_cell.angle_beta   90.00
_cell.angle_gamma   90.00
#
_symmetry.space_group_name_H-M   'P 1'
#
loop_
_entity.id
_entity.type
_entity.pdbx_description
1 polymer ?
#
loop_
_entity_poly.entity_id
_entity_poly.type
_entity_poly.pdbx_seq_one_letter_code
_entity_poly.pdbx_strand_id
1 'polypeptide(L)'
;MMKSIALALACATLSSAYDGDATFYGQGGAGQGGACMLERGFNGVGITVAINQAQWDGAGSCGKCIKLTGNGDGSGMTPVTGPIYATVDNLCPECSFGDIDLGLGGDGRWLAHWDFVDCGEARGGWSSVPGQRLRNLRGGVEADASKPLMIGPGMYLMPEGVKDLSEVKALAAHSGNATVMAAEMSEMEAEEVAEGGN
;
A
#
# COMPACT_ATOMS: atom_id res chain seq x y z
N MET A 1 -52.41 -2.95 -28.01
CA MET A 1 -50.97 -2.64 -28.04
C MET A 1 -50.49 -2.51 -26.59
N MET A 2 -49.98 -3.59 -26.00
CA MET A 2 -49.44 -3.57 -24.63
C MET A 2 -47.99 -3.09 -24.69
N LYS A 3 -47.72 -1.94 -24.06
CA LYS A 3 -46.35 -1.43 -23.89
C LYS A 3 -45.76 -2.12 -22.67
N SER A 4 -44.87 -3.08 -22.89
CA SER A 4 -44.06 -3.69 -21.85
C SER A 4 -43.06 -2.65 -21.33
N ILE A 5 -43.23 -2.21 -20.08
CA ILE A 5 -42.26 -1.38 -19.38
C ILE A 5 -41.20 -2.34 -18.82
N ALA A 6 -40.01 -2.34 -19.41
CA ALA A 6 -38.86 -3.04 -18.87
C ALA A 6 -38.33 -2.25 -17.67
N LEU A 7 -38.48 -2.80 -16.47
CA LEU A 7 -37.91 -2.25 -15.25
C LEU A 7 -36.44 -2.69 -15.20
N ALA A 8 -35.51 -1.79 -15.55
CA ALA A 8 -34.09 -2.03 -15.37
C ALA A 8 -33.78 -2.04 -13.86
N LEU A 9 -33.52 -3.23 -13.33
CA LEU A 9 -33.03 -3.40 -11.96
C LEU A 9 -31.57 -2.96 -11.92
N ALA A 10 -31.31 -1.73 -11.48
CA ALA A 10 -29.95 -1.29 -11.19
C ALA A 10 -29.45 -2.11 -9.98
N CYS A 11 -28.50 -3.01 -10.22
CA CYS A 11 -27.80 -3.71 -9.15
C CYS A 11 -26.88 -2.70 -8.48
N ALA A 12 -27.34 -2.07 -7.39
CA ALA A 12 -26.47 -1.30 -6.53
C ALA A 12 -25.43 -2.25 -5.94
N THR A 13 -24.17 -2.11 -6.36
CA THR A 13 -23.05 -2.74 -5.67
C THR A 13 -23.03 -2.18 -4.25
N LEU A 14 -23.50 -2.95 -3.27
CA LEU A 14 -23.21 -2.65 -1.87
C LEU A 14 -21.70 -2.71 -1.72
N SER A 15 -21.04 -1.56 -1.65
CA SER A 15 -19.69 -1.46 -1.09
C SER A 15 -19.84 -1.83 0.37
N SER A 16 -19.35 -3.01 0.75
CA SER A 16 -19.23 -3.34 2.15
C SER A 16 -17.98 -2.67 2.68
N ALA A 17 -18.23 -1.69 3.55
CA ALA A 17 -17.20 -1.01 4.28
C ALA A 17 -16.92 -1.78 5.59
N TYR A 18 -15.66 -1.81 5.98
CA TYR A 18 -15.18 -2.55 7.13
C TYR A 18 -14.36 -1.62 8.02
N ASP A 19 -14.56 -1.79 9.32
CA ASP A 19 -13.77 -1.12 10.35
C ASP A 19 -12.88 -2.17 11.03
N GLY A 20 -11.63 -1.79 11.29
CA GLY A 20 -10.69 -2.63 12.00
C GLY A 20 -9.36 -1.92 12.20
N ASP A 21 -8.35 -2.68 12.59
CA ASP A 21 -7.02 -2.15 12.76
C ASP A 21 -6.16 -2.35 11.51
N ALA A 22 -5.43 -1.32 11.12
CA ALA A 22 -4.33 -1.38 10.16
C ALA A 22 -3.00 -1.62 10.91
N THR A 23 -2.29 -2.65 10.48
CA THR A 23 -0.96 -3.04 10.96
C THR A 23 0.00 -3.22 9.77
N PHE A 24 1.22 -3.69 10.01
CA PHE A 24 2.26 -3.84 8.98
C PHE A 24 2.97 -5.20 9.12
N TYR A 25 3.04 -5.97 8.04
CA TYR A 25 3.79 -7.25 8.00
C TYR A 25 5.15 -7.11 7.33
N GLY A 26 5.53 -5.88 6.99
CA GLY A 26 6.85 -5.53 6.49
C GLY A 26 6.85 -5.15 5.02
N GLN A 27 8.06 -4.93 4.49
CA GLN A 27 8.35 -4.38 3.17
C GLN A 27 8.15 -5.41 2.03
N GLY A 28 7.17 -6.31 2.18
CA GLY A 28 6.85 -7.40 1.28
C GLY A 28 6.27 -6.89 -0.03
N GLY A 29 7.16 -6.51 -0.94
CA GLY A 29 6.81 -5.85 -2.19
C GLY A 29 5.81 -6.63 -3.04
N ALA A 30 4.66 -6.00 -3.27
CA ALA A 30 3.84 -6.12 -4.47
C ALA A 30 3.68 -7.57 -4.98
N GLY A 31 2.98 -8.44 -4.26
CA GLY A 31 2.39 -9.66 -4.83
C GLY A 31 3.22 -10.93 -4.78
N GLN A 32 4.55 -10.85 -4.83
CA GLN A 32 5.39 -12.05 -4.93
C GLN A 32 5.55 -12.77 -3.60
N GLY A 33 5.06 -14.01 -3.54
CA GLY A 33 5.25 -14.93 -2.41
C GLY A 33 4.19 -14.86 -1.31
N GLY A 34 3.18 -13.98 -1.45
CA GLY A 34 1.99 -14.00 -0.61
C GLY A 34 1.09 -15.21 -0.90
N ALA A 35 0.11 -15.46 -0.04
CA ALA A 35 -0.84 -16.58 -0.17
C ALA A 35 -1.61 -16.61 -1.51
N CYS A 36 -1.71 -15.47 -2.21
CA CYS A 36 -2.35 -15.38 -3.51
C CYS A 36 -1.41 -15.69 -4.70
N MET A 37 -0.10 -15.79 -4.48
CA MET A 37 0.92 -16.08 -5.50
C MET A 37 0.83 -15.15 -6.72
N LEU A 38 0.49 -13.88 -6.51
CA LEU A 38 0.33 -12.91 -7.59
C LEU A 38 1.69 -12.46 -8.14
N GLU A 39 1.71 -12.11 -9.42
CA GLU A 39 2.88 -11.46 -10.00
C GLU A 39 3.01 -10.03 -9.49
N ARG A 40 4.25 -9.51 -9.55
CA ARG A 40 4.51 -8.14 -9.14
C ARG A 40 3.75 -7.15 -10.01
N GLY A 41 3.00 -6.25 -9.37
CA GLY A 41 2.20 -5.25 -10.07
C GLY A 41 1.05 -5.85 -10.89
N PHE A 42 0.53 -7.03 -10.50
CA PHE A 42 -0.53 -7.79 -11.17
C PHE A 42 -1.64 -6.93 -11.80
N ASN A 43 -2.08 -5.89 -11.09
CA ASN A 43 -3.15 -4.99 -11.53
C ASN A 43 -2.71 -3.51 -11.55
N GLY A 44 -1.40 -3.23 -11.57
CA GLY A 44 -0.84 -1.87 -11.62
C GLY A 44 -0.98 -1.04 -10.33
N VAL A 45 -1.43 -1.63 -9.22
CA VAL A 45 -1.43 -1.01 -7.89
C VAL A 45 -0.16 -1.43 -7.16
N GLY A 46 0.61 -0.46 -6.64
CA GLY A 46 1.93 -0.71 -6.09
C GLY A 46 1.96 -1.21 -4.65
N ILE A 47 0.92 -0.94 -3.86
CA ILE A 47 0.81 -1.38 -2.46
C ILE A 47 0.02 -2.68 -2.41
N THR A 48 0.39 -3.56 -1.49
CA THR A 48 -0.36 -4.77 -1.19
C THR A 48 -0.77 -4.87 0.27
N VAL A 49 -1.75 -5.72 0.53
CA VAL A 49 -2.29 -5.99 1.86
C VAL A 49 -2.56 -7.48 2.06
N ALA A 50 -2.38 -7.94 3.29
CA ALA A 50 -2.95 -9.18 3.78
C ALA A 50 -4.26 -8.87 4.52
N ILE A 51 -5.26 -9.75 4.35
CA ILE A 51 -6.56 -9.63 5.02
C ILE A 51 -6.87 -10.89 5.82
N ASN A 52 -7.76 -10.80 6.80
CA ASN A 52 -8.12 -11.94 7.65
C ASN A 52 -8.76 -13.10 6.88
N GLN A 53 -8.75 -14.27 7.52
CA GLN A 53 -9.26 -15.53 6.98
C GLN A 53 -10.69 -15.47 6.45
N ALA A 54 -11.59 -14.75 7.12
CA ALA A 54 -12.99 -14.68 6.73
C ALA A 54 -13.20 -13.83 5.48
N GLN A 55 -12.50 -12.70 5.36
CA GLN A 55 -12.60 -11.79 4.20
C GLN A 55 -11.71 -12.22 3.03
N TRP A 56 -10.68 -13.03 3.28
CA TRP A 56 -9.87 -13.67 2.24
C TRP A 56 -10.67 -14.68 1.39
N ASP A 57 -11.72 -15.27 1.98
CA ASP A 57 -12.72 -16.08 1.29
C ASP A 57 -12.13 -17.24 0.47
N GLY A 58 -11.21 -18.00 1.05
CA GLY A 58 -10.60 -19.15 0.37
C GLY A 58 -9.87 -18.78 -0.94
N ALA A 59 -9.22 -17.61 -0.97
CA ALA A 59 -8.61 -16.94 -2.13
C ALA A 59 -9.58 -16.17 -3.03
N GLY A 60 -10.89 -16.16 -2.75
CA GLY A 60 -11.90 -15.42 -3.50
C GLY A 60 -11.69 -13.89 -3.52
N SER A 61 -10.88 -13.37 -2.58
CA SER A 61 -10.51 -11.95 -2.53
C SER A 61 -9.12 -11.63 -3.10
N CYS A 62 -8.34 -12.62 -3.53
CA CYS A 62 -7.04 -12.39 -4.15
C CYS A 62 -7.15 -11.51 -5.41
N GLY A 63 -6.29 -10.51 -5.51
CA GLY A 63 -6.23 -9.57 -6.64
C GLY A 63 -7.30 -8.47 -6.61
N LYS A 64 -8.24 -8.50 -5.66
CA LYS A 64 -9.15 -7.37 -5.43
C LYS A 64 -8.38 -6.17 -4.90
N CYS A 65 -8.89 -4.99 -5.20
CA CYS A 65 -8.32 -3.75 -4.71
C CYS A 65 -9.13 -3.21 -3.54
N ILE A 66 -8.45 -2.53 -2.62
CA ILE A 66 -9.08 -1.85 -1.49
C ILE A 66 -8.71 -0.38 -1.47
N LYS A 67 -9.56 0.41 -0.81
CA LYS A 67 -9.25 1.76 -0.36
C LYS A 67 -9.30 1.78 1.16
N LEU A 68 -8.15 1.99 1.77
CA LEU A 68 -7.97 2.12 3.22
C LEU A 68 -7.92 3.60 3.60
N THR A 69 -8.71 3.99 4.59
CA THR A 69 -8.77 5.35 5.14
C THR A 69 -8.46 5.26 6.63
N GLY A 70 -7.35 5.87 7.04
CA GLY A 70 -7.01 6.09 8.44
C GLY A 70 -6.79 7.57 8.71
N ASN A 71 -6.89 7.97 9.97
CA ASN A 71 -6.67 9.36 10.42
C ASN A 71 -5.42 9.48 11.31
N GLY A 72 -4.63 8.41 11.45
CA GLY A 72 -3.51 8.34 12.39
C GLY A 72 -3.92 8.09 13.84
N ASP A 73 -5.20 7.76 14.12
CA ASP A 73 -5.64 7.36 15.46
C ASP A 73 -5.18 5.93 15.74
N GLY A 74 -4.45 5.73 16.84
CA GLY A 74 -3.91 4.41 17.17
C GLY A 74 -2.72 4.48 18.11
N SER A 75 -1.83 3.49 18.01
CA SER A 75 -0.60 3.41 18.79
C SER A 75 0.55 2.94 17.92
N GLY A 76 1.72 3.56 18.06
CA GLY A 76 2.92 3.30 17.26
C GLY A 76 3.58 4.61 16.83
N MET A 77 4.61 4.51 16.01
CA MET A 77 5.36 5.65 15.45
C MET A 77 5.09 5.87 13.96
N THR A 78 4.33 4.98 13.31
CA THR A 78 4.00 5.07 11.87
C THR A 78 2.50 5.22 11.61
N PRO A 79 1.89 6.40 11.82
CA PRO A 79 0.46 6.61 11.67
C PRO A 79 -0.08 6.24 10.28
N VAL A 80 -1.09 5.37 10.23
CA VAL A 80 -1.80 5.08 8.98
C VAL A 80 -2.75 6.23 8.65
N THR A 81 -2.41 6.98 7.60
CA THR A 81 -3.20 8.10 7.08
C THR A 81 -3.60 7.84 5.63
N GLY A 82 -4.90 7.90 5.35
CA GLY A 82 -5.46 7.57 4.04
C GLY A 82 -5.77 8.79 3.16
N PRO A 83 -6.23 8.56 1.91
CA PRO A 83 -6.56 7.24 1.36
C PRO A 83 -5.32 6.49 0.84
N ILE A 84 -5.22 5.21 1.19
CA ILE A 84 -4.23 4.25 0.68
C ILE A 84 -4.95 3.25 -0.23
N TYR A 85 -4.46 3.06 -1.45
CA TYR A 85 -4.99 2.07 -2.38
C TYR A 85 -4.05 0.88 -2.48
N ALA A 86 -4.57 -0.32 -2.28
CA ALA A 86 -3.77 -1.53 -2.22
C ALA A 86 -4.46 -2.73 -2.89
N THR A 87 -3.67 -3.75 -3.21
CA THR A 87 -4.16 -5.05 -3.72
C THR A 87 -4.07 -6.11 -2.65
N VAL A 88 -5.12 -6.92 -2.51
CA VAL A 88 -5.08 -8.11 -1.66
C VAL A 88 -4.21 -9.18 -2.33
N ASP A 89 -3.04 -9.46 -1.76
CA ASP A 89 -2.10 -10.47 -2.26
C ASP A 89 -1.75 -11.56 -1.24
N ASN A 90 -2.18 -11.38 0.00
CA ASN A 90 -1.80 -12.26 1.09
C ASN A 90 -2.94 -12.51 2.08
N LEU A 91 -2.75 -13.52 2.92
CA LEU A 91 -3.64 -13.92 4.00
C LEU A 91 -2.96 -13.60 5.33
N CYS A 92 -3.66 -12.91 6.22
CA CYS A 92 -3.27 -12.73 7.61
C CYS A 92 -4.16 -13.61 8.49
N PRO A 93 -3.79 -14.88 8.78
CA PRO A 93 -4.66 -15.81 9.49
C PRO A 93 -4.97 -15.40 10.94
N GLU A 94 -4.10 -14.60 11.56
CA GLU A 94 -4.24 -14.07 12.92
C GLU A 94 -5.05 -12.77 13.01
N CYS A 95 -5.29 -12.10 11.88
CA CYS A 95 -6.03 -10.84 11.84
C CYS A 95 -7.50 -11.03 12.20
N SER A 96 -8.08 -10.08 12.94
CA SER A 96 -9.51 -10.06 13.22
C SER A 96 -10.32 -9.66 11.99
N PHE A 97 -11.63 -9.91 12.00
CA PHE A 97 -12.51 -9.40 10.95
C PHE A 97 -12.42 -7.88 10.88
N GLY A 98 -12.19 -7.32 9.69
CA GLY A 98 -11.99 -5.89 9.47
C GLY A 98 -10.53 -5.43 9.55
N ASP A 99 -9.62 -6.21 10.14
CA ASP A 99 -8.20 -5.84 10.21
C ASP A 99 -7.53 -5.94 8.82
N ILE A 100 -6.62 -5.00 8.58
CA ILE A 100 -5.75 -4.94 7.41
C ILE A 100 -4.30 -5.01 7.87
N ASP A 101 -3.50 -5.77 7.13
CA ASP A 101 -2.07 -5.81 7.35
C ASP A 101 -1.35 -5.32 6.09
N LEU A 102 -0.68 -4.17 6.17
CA LEU A 102 -0.06 -3.48 5.04
C LEU A 102 1.28 -4.12 4.69
N GLY A 103 1.49 -4.38 3.39
CA GLY A 103 2.78 -4.78 2.82
C GLY A 103 3.78 -3.62 2.71
N LEU A 104 3.80 -2.76 3.73
CA LEU A 104 4.67 -1.61 3.87
C LEU A 104 5.49 -1.75 5.15
N GLY A 105 6.62 -1.07 5.22
CA GLY A 105 7.27 -0.85 6.51
C GLY A 105 6.50 0.14 7.35
N GLY A 106 6.39 -0.20 8.62
CA GLY A 106 5.78 0.62 9.65
C GLY A 106 5.67 -0.17 10.94
N ASP A 107 5.21 0.49 11.97
CA ASP A 107 4.91 -0.11 13.26
C ASP A 107 3.54 0.32 13.76
N GLY A 108 3.09 -0.37 14.80
CA GLY A 108 1.90 -0.01 15.52
C GLY A 108 0.63 -0.64 14.98
N ARG A 109 -0.48 -0.08 15.44
CA ARG A 109 -1.85 -0.53 15.23
C ARG A 109 -2.74 0.70 15.18
N TRP A 110 -3.40 0.89 14.06
CA TRP A 110 -4.07 2.15 13.72
C TRP A 110 -5.51 1.89 13.31
N LEU A 111 -6.44 2.65 13.85
CA LEU A 111 -7.84 2.56 13.47
C LEU A 111 -7.98 2.92 11.99
N ALA A 112 -8.64 2.05 11.25
CA ALA A 112 -8.84 2.24 9.84
C ALA A 112 -10.20 1.74 9.36
N HIS A 113 -10.65 2.36 8.29
CA HIS A 113 -11.86 2.05 7.57
C HIS A 113 -11.51 1.69 6.13
N TRP A 114 -12.05 0.62 5.58
CA TRP A 114 -11.75 0.25 4.21
C TRP A 114 -12.89 -0.43 3.47
N ASP A 115 -12.82 -0.33 2.15
CA ASP A 115 -13.76 -0.91 1.21
C ASP A 115 -13.02 -1.64 0.10
N PHE A 116 -13.66 -2.66 -0.48
CA PHE A 116 -13.26 -3.14 -1.81
C PHE A 116 -13.65 -2.10 -2.87
N VAL A 117 -12.72 -1.78 -3.76
CA VAL A 117 -12.91 -0.79 -4.84
C VAL A 117 -12.54 -1.38 -6.20
N ASP A 118 -12.95 -0.69 -7.26
CA ASP A 118 -12.48 -1.02 -8.61
C ASP A 118 -10.96 -0.83 -8.72
N CYS A 119 -10.27 -1.78 -9.36
CA CYS A 119 -8.83 -1.68 -9.51
C CYS A 119 -8.39 -0.57 -10.49
N GLY A 120 -9.27 -0.08 -11.35
CA GLY A 120 -9.05 1.17 -12.10
C GLY A 120 -9.04 2.40 -11.22
N GLU A 121 -9.95 2.48 -10.25
CA GLU A 121 -9.92 3.52 -9.20
C GLU A 121 -8.63 3.44 -8.40
N ALA A 122 -8.27 2.25 -7.90
CA ALA A 122 -7.06 2.04 -7.12
C ALA A 122 -5.79 2.42 -7.88
N ARG A 123 -5.67 2.04 -9.17
CA ARG A 123 -4.56 2.46 -10.04
C ARG A 123 -4.51 3.97 -10.22
N GLY A 124 -5.66 4.62 -10.40
CA GLY A 124 -5.77 6.07 -10.57
C GLY A 124 -5.33 6.81 -9.31
N GLY A 125 -5.83 6.38 -8.16
CA GLY A 125 -5.47 6.91 -6.84
C GLY A 125 -4.00 6.72 -6.51
N TRP A 126 -3.46 5.53 -6.78
CA TRP A 126 -2.03 5.23 -6.67
C TRP A 126 -1.16 6.12 -7.56
N SER A 127 -1.56 6.31 -8.83
CA SER A 127 -0.81 7.15 -9.78
C SER A 127 -0.82 8.64 -9.41
N SER A 128 -1.76 9.09 -8.57
CA SER A 128 -1.83 10.46 -8.07
C SER A 128 -0.94 10.74 -6.85
N VAL A 129 -0.31 9.73 -6.25
CA VAL A 129 0.67 9.93 -5.17
C VAL A 129 1.87 10.74 -5.70
N PRO A 130 2.26 11.86 -5.05
CA PRO A 130 3.41 12.67 -5.47
C PRO A 130 4.67 11.81 -5.68
N GLY A 131 5.32 11.95 -6.84
CA GLY A 131 6.46 11.12 -7.23
C GLY A 131 6.15 9.90 -8.12
N GLN A 132 4.88 9.48 -8.26
CA GLN A 132 4.46 8.43 -9.23
C GLN A 132 4.10 9.03 -10.60
N ARG A 133 3.52 10.23 -10.63
CA ARG A 133 3.05 10.91 -11.86
C ARG A 133 4.15 11.19 -12.91
N LEU A 134 5.41 11.27 -12.48
CA LEU A 134 6.57 11.45 -13.37
C LEU A 134 7.01 10.14 -14.06
N ARG A 135 6.59 8.96 -13.55
CA ARG A 135 7.04 7.65 -14.04
C ARG A 135 6.20 7.11 -15.20
N ASN A 136 4.89 7.37 -15.20
CA ASN A 136 3.97 6.79 -16.19
C ASN A 136 3.71 7.66 -17.43
N LEU A 137 4.24 8.89 -17.51
CA LEU A 137 3.95 9.82 -18.60
C LEU A 137 5.01 9.88 -19.71
N ARG A 138 6.19 9.28 -19.52
CA ARG A 138 7.22 9.20 -20.56
C ARG A 138 7.91 7.86 -20.47
N GLY A 139 7.79 7.04 -21.51
CA GLY A 139 8.58 5.82 -21.66
C GLY A 139 10.08 6.13 -21.75
N GLY A 140 10.74 6.31 -20.61
CA GLY A 140 12.19 6.49 -20.56
C GLY A 140 12.69 7.63 -19.66
N VAL A 141 12.24 7.72 -18.42
CA VAL A 141 13.11 8.24 -17.35
C VAL A 141 13.03 7.24 -16.21
N GLU A 142 14.07 6.42 -16.07
CA GLU A 142 14.30 5.60 -14.88
C GLU A 142 14.10 6.50 -13.66
N ALA A 143 13.05 6.23 -12.87
CA ALA A 143 13.20 6.47 -11.45
C ALA A 143 14.46 5.72 -11.07
N ASP A 144 15.37 6.34 -10.33
CA ASP A 144 16.46 5.60 -9.74
C ASP A 144 15.82 4.50 -8.89
N ALA A 145 15.72 3.30 -9.47
CA ALA A 145 15.01 2.14 -8.93
C ALA A 145 15.74 1.56 -7.72
N SER A 146 16.58 2.37 -7.08
CA SER A 146 17.29 2.11 -5.84
C SER A 146 16.81 2.98 -4.67
N LYS A 147 15.92 3.98 -4.87
CA LYS A 147 15.39 4.84 -3.78
C LYS A 147 13.94 4.52 -3.36
N PRO A 148 13.65 4.36 -2.04
CA PRO A 148 12.31 4.27 -1.50
C PRO A 148 11.45 5.50 -1.82
N LEU A 149 10.17 5.30 -2.07
CA LEU A 149 9.19 6.35 -2.24
C LEU A 149 8.42 6.56 -0.94
N MET A 150 8.50 7.76 -0.39
CA MET A 150 7.64 8.17 0.73
C MET A 150 6.20 8.37 0.26
N ILE A 151 5.27 7.67 0.91
CA ILE A 151 3.84 7.70 0.60
C ILE A 151 2.99 8.25 1.75
N GLY A 152 3.62 8.58 2.88
CA GLY A 152 3.05 9.18 4.07
C GLY A 152 4.13 9.33 5.15
N PRO A 153 3.85 10.00 6.28
CA PRO A 153 4.78 10.06 7.41
C PRO A 153 5.18 8.64 7.85
N GLY A 154 6.48 8.34 7.82
CA GLY A 154 7.01 7.01 8.18
C GLY A 154 6.65 5.85 7.22
N MET A 155 5.87 6.09 6.15
CA MET A 155 5.45 5.05 5.22
C MET A 155 6.25 5.11 3.91
N TYR A 156 6.86 3.99 3.54
CA TYR A 156 7.72 3.89 2.38
C TYR A 156 7.32 2.73 1.46
N LEU A 157 7.30 2.98 0.16
CA LEU A 157 7.34 1.93 -0.85
C LEU A 157 8.78 1.69 -1.29
N MET A 158 9.24 0.44 -1.17
CA MET A 158 10.61 0.07 -1.49
C MET A 158 10.84 -0.14 -3.00
N PRO A 159 12.08 0.06 -3.48
CA PRO A 159 12.44 -0.25 -4.86
C PRO A 159 12.40 -1.76 -5.18
N GLU A 160 12.40 -2.11 -6.45
CA GLU A 160 12.33 -3.50 -6.90
C GLU A 160 13.53 -4.33 -6.41
N GLY A 161 13.25 -5.49 -5.81
CA GLY A 161 14.29 -6.41 -5.32
C GLY A 161 14.92 -6.02 -3.99
N VAL A 162 14.47 -4.92 -3.37
CA VAL A 162 14.95 -4.43 -2.08
C VAL A 162 13.96 -4.82 -0.98
N LYS A 163 14.42 -5.58 0.01
CA LYS A 163 13.60 -6.16 1.08
C LYS A 163 13.51 -5.26 2.31
N ASP A 164 14.43 -4.32 2.49
CA ASP A 164 14.38 -3.38 3.60
C ASP A 164 15.23 -2.12 3.35
N LEU A 165 15.06 -1.11 4.23
CA LEU A 165 15.83 0.13 4.17
C LEU A 165 17.34 -0.09 4.32
N SER A 166 17.79 -1.15 4.99
CA SER A 166 19.22 -1.47 5.12
C SER A 166 19.84 -1.92 3.81
N GLU A 167 19.08 -2.62 2.95
CA GLU A 167 19.48 -2.97 1.59
C GLU A 167 19.53 -1.73 0.68
N VAL A 168 18.68 -0.71 0.91
CA VAL A 168 18.81 0.61 0.26
C VAL A 168 20.13 1.26 0.65
N LYS A 169 20.49 1.25 1.94
CA LYS A 169 21.77 1.79 2.42
C LYS A 169 22.95 1.07 1.73
N ALA A 170 22.84 -0.24 1.54
CA ALA A 170 23.85 -1.06 0.86
C ALA A 170 23.94 -0.78 -0.65
N LEU A 171 22.81 -0.59 -1.35
CA LEU A 171 22.75 -0.25 -2.76
C LEU A 171 23.27 1.17 -3.04
N ALA A 172 22.93 2.13 -2.18
CA ALA A 172 23.44 3.51 -2.22
C ALA A 172 24.97 3.60 -2.02
N ALA A 173 25.56 2.63 -1.32
CA ALA A 173 27.02 2.54 -1.16
C ALA A 173 27.74 1.97 -2.40
N HIS A 174 27.03 1.41 -3.38
CA HIS A 174 27.59 0.89 -4.63
C HIS A 174 27.34 1.78 -5.85
N SER A 175 26.36 2.69 -5.80
CA SER A 175 26.26 3.78 -6.78
C SER A 175 27.24 4.88 -6.35
N GLY A 176 28.12 5.36 -7.24
CA GLY A 176 29.22 6.28 -6.93
C GLY A 176 28.82 7.69 -6.46
N ASN A 177 27.63 7.87 -5.87
CA ASN A 177 27.06 9.13 -5.38
C ASN A 177 26.68 9.06 -3.89
N ALA A 178 27.42 8.25 -3.12
CA ALA A 178 27.16 7.92 -1.71
C ALA A 178 27.01 9.16 -0.79
N THR A 179 27.64 10.29 -1.11
CA THR A 179 27.65 11.49 -0.25
C THR A 179 26.33 12.27 -0.24
N VAL A 180 25.62 12.30 -1.37
CA VAL A 180 24.34 13.03 -1.47
C VAL A 180 23.21 12.23 -0.84
N MET A 181 23.22 10.90 -0.99
CA MET A 181 22.22 10.02 -0.40
C MET A 181 22.42 9.82 1.11
N ALA A 182 23.65 9.79 1.60
CA ALA A 182 23.92 9.77 3.04
C ALA A 182 23.39 11.04 3.75
N ALA A 183 23.44 12.20 3.07
CA ALA A 183 22.86 13.43 3.57
C ALA A 183 21.32 13.36 3.61
N GLU A 184 20.66 12.95 2.51
CA GLU A 184 19.20 12.74 2.47
C GLU A 184 18.73 11.70 3.50
N MET A 185 19.50 10.63 3.72
CA MET A 185 19.19 9.62 4.74
C MET A 185 19.39 10.11 6.17
N SER A 186 20.41 10.95 6.41
CA SER A 186 20.57 11.59 7.73
C SER A 186 19.47 12.60 8.02
N GLU A 187 18.90 13.24 6.99
CA GLU A 187 17.75 14.13 7.12
C GLU A 187 16.45 13.33 7.38
N MET A 188 16.27 12.16 6.74
CA MET A 188 15.16 11.24 7.04
C MET A 188 15.24 10.66 8.46
N GLU A 189 16.43 10.25 8.93
CA GLU A 189 16.63 9.83 10.33
C GLU A 189 16.50 11.00 11.32
N ALA A 190 16.78 12.24 10.89
CA ALA A 190 16.62 13.43 11.73
C ALA A 190 15.16 13.88 11.87
N GLU A 191 14.29 13.68 10.87
CA GLU A 191 12.84 13.93 11.01
C GLU A 191 12.18 12.92 11.97
N GLU A 192 12.62 11.66 11.98
CA GLU A 192 12.20 10.64 12.97
C GLU A 192 12.59 11.04 14.40
N VAL A 193 13.74 11.71 14.58
CA VAL A 193 14.20 12.20 15.89
C VAL A 193 13.55 13.54 16.28
N ALA A 194 13.17 14.38 15.32
CA ALA A 194 12.61 15.71 15.59
C ALA A 194 11.13 15.67 16.03
N GLU A 195 10.32 14.70 15.58
CA GLU A 195 8.93 14.54 16.03
C GLU A 195 8.80 13.77 17.37
N GLY A 196 9.86 13.09 17.82
CA GLY A 196 9.93 12.39 19.12
C GLY A 196 10.37 13.26 20.31
N GLY A 197 10.51 14.57 20.11
CA GLY A 197 11.02 15.51 21.10
C GLY A 197 9.96 16.47 21.65
N ASN A 198 8.94 15.96 22.35
CA ASN A 198 8.21 16.74 23.36
C ASN A 198 7.53 15.85 24.41
#